data_AF-A0A558QWW0-F1
#
_entry.id   AF-A0A558QWW0-F1
#
_cell.length_a   1.000
_cell.length_b   1.000
_cell.length_c   1.000
_cell.angle_alpha   90.00
_cell.angle_beta   90.00
_cell.angle_gamma   90.00
#
_symmetry.space_group_name_H-M   'P 1'
#
loop_
_entity.id
_entity.type
_entity.pdbx_description
1 polymer ?
#
loop_
_entity_poly.entity_id
_entity_poly.type
_entity_poly.pdbx_seq_one_letter_code
_entity_poly.pdbx_strand_id
1 'polypeptide(L)' 'MDVAAEHRARAAQDRARAAAAVLPNVRALHLRAAETWDEMARQTDYGSKCAATNKAAKDADDARGSGRS' A
#
# COMPACT_ATOMS: atom_id res chain seq x y z
N MET A 1 -0.56 0.59 -13.57
CA MET A 1 -0.61 -0.35 -12.43
C MET A 1 -0.70 0.48 -11.17
N ASP A 2 -1.61 0.14 -10.25
CA ASP A 2 -1.67 0.75 -8.92
C ASP A 2 -0.41 0.35 -8.12
N VAL A 3 0.24 1.31 -7.45
CA VAL A 3 1.49 1.10 -6.70
C VAL A 3 1.28 0.08 -5.58
N ALA A 4 0.11 0.10 -4.91
CA ALA A 4 -0.20 -0.89 -3.90
C ALA A 4 -0.34 -2.29 -4.51
N ALA A 5 -0.89 -2.42 -5.73
CA ALA A 5 -0.96 -3.69 -6.45
C ALA A 5 0.44 -4.20 -6.85
N GLU A 6 1.35 -3.32 -7.26
CA GLU A 6 2.74 -3.70 -7.54
C GLU A 6 3.46 -4.23 -6.29
N HIS A 7 3.32 -3.55 -5.15
CA HIS A 7 3.88 -4.01 -3.88
C HIS A 7 3.32 -5.37 -3.47
N ARG A 8 2.01 -5.61 -3.58
CA ARG A 8 1.41 -6.93 -3.31
C ARG A 8 1.94 -8.01 -4.25
N ALA A 9 2.15 -7.70 -5.53
CA ALA A 9 2.73 -8.63 -6.49
C ALA A 9 4.18 -9.01 -6.10
N ARG A 10 4.96 -8.04 -5.62
CA ARG A 10 6.32 -8.28 -5.10
C ARG A 10 6.31 -9.15 -3.86
N ALA A 11 5.40 -8.91 -2.92
CA ALA A 11 5.22 -9.74 -1.74
C ALA A 11 4.88 -11.19 -2.10
N ALA A 12 4.01 -11.41 -3.10
CA ALA A 12 3.68 -12.74 -3.59
C ALA A 12 4.90 -13.44 -4.23
N GLN A 13 5.73 -12.72 -4.98
CA GLN A 13 6.97 -13.26 -5.54
C GLN A 13 7.94 -13.70 -4.45
N ASP A 14 8.15 -12.90 -3.40
CA ASP A 14 9.02 -13.27 -2.29
C ASP A 14 8.47 -14.44 -1.49
N ARG A 15 7.15 -14.55 -1.27
CA ARG A 15 6.53 -15.75 -0.69
C ARG A 15 6.80 -17.01 -1.51
N ALA A 16 6.69 -16.92 -2.84
CA ALA A 16 6.99 -18.04 -3.72
C ALA A 16 8.48 -18.44 -3.63
N ARG A 17 9.39 -17.47 -3.57
CA ARG A 17 10.83 -17.72 -3.37
C ARG A 17 11.11 -18.34 -2.00
N ALA A 18 10.43 -17.88 -0.94
CA ALA A 18 10.53 -18.47 0.39
C ALA A 18 10.07 -19.94 0.41
N ALA A 19 9.01 -20.27 -0.32
CA ALA A 19 8.51 -21.64 -0.44
C ALA A 19 9.48 -22.56 -1.19
N ALA A 20 10.21 -22.01 -2.17
CA ALA A 20 11.24 -22.75 -2.92
C ALA A 20 12.59 -22.84 -2.18
N ALA A 21 12.81 -22.03 -1.13
CA ALA A 21 14.07 -21.98 -0.42
C ALA A 21 14.28 -23.19 0.51
N VAL A 22 15.39 -23.90 0.31
CA VAL A 22 15.78 -25.05 1.14
C VAL A 22 16.44 -24.61 2.45
N LEU A 23 17.25 -23.55 2.40
CA LEU A 23 17.96 -23.07 3.58
C LEU A 23 17.05 -22.18 4.45
N PRO A 24 16.93 -22.45 5.76
CA PRO A 24 16.02 -21.71 6.65
C PRO A 24 16.28 -20.20 6.71
N ASN A 25 17.54 -19.79 6.66
CA ASN A 25 17.93 -18.37 6.65
C ASN A 25 17.50 -17.66 5.37
N VAL A 26 17.63 -18.31 4.21
CA VAL A 26 17.17 -17.76 2.92
C VAL A 26 15.65 -17.69 2.88
N ARG A 27 14.96 -18.71 3.39
CA ARG A 27 13.51 -18.67 3.56
C ARG A 27 13.07 -17.50 4.43
N ALA A 28 13.71 -17.30 5.59
CA ALA A 28 13.40 -16.22 6.50
C ALA A 28 13.64 -14.83 5.88
N LEU A 29 14.70 -14.68 5.08
CA LEU A 29 14.96 -13.45 4.32
C LEU A 29 13.79 -13.10 3.40
N HIS A 30 13.34 -14.06 2.58
CA HIS A 30 12.24 -13.84 1.65
C HIS A 30 10.91 -13.57 2.37
N LEU A 31 10.64 -14.23 3.50
CA LEU A 31 9.44 -13.95 4.29
C LEU A 31 9.43 -12.51 4.83
N ARG A 32 10.55 -12.04 5.39
CA ARG A 32 10.69 -10.65 5.86
C ARG A 32 10.55 -9.65 4.71
N ALA A 33 11.11 -9.96 3.54
CA ALA A 33 10.94 -9.13 2.35
C ALA A 33 9.47 -9.05 1.95
N ALA A 34 8.75 -10.19 1.92
CA ALA A 34 7.33 -10.23 1.61
C ALA A 34 6.48 -9.41 2.59
N GLU A 35 6.76 -9.52 3.90
CA GLU A 35 6.10 -8.71 4.93
C GLU A 35 6.33 -7.21 4.73
N THR A 36 7.55 -6.82 4.33
CA THR A 36 7.91 -5.43 4.06
C THR A 36 7.14 -4.87 2.86
N TRP A 37 7.05 -5.63 1.78
CA TRP A 37 6.25 -5.26 0.60
C TRP A 37 4.76 -5.13 0.93
N ASP A 38 4.21 -6.04 1.72
CA ASP A 38 2.82 -5.97 2.17
C ASP A 38 2.53 -4.76 3.06
N GLU A 39 3.45 -4.39 3.94
CA GLU A 39 3.34 -3.17 4.75
C GLU A 39 3.34 -1.92 3.85
N MET A 40 4.24 -1.83 2.88
CA MET A 40 4.25 -0.71 1.93
C MET A 40 2.97 -0.63 1.09
N ALA A 41 2.38 -1.78 0.70
CA ALA A 41 1.08 -1.81 0.05
C ALA A 41 -0.02 -1.23 0.95
N ARG A 42 -0.06 -1.64 2.23
CA ARG A 42 -1.04 -1.12 3.22
C ARG A 42 -0.89 0.38 3.45
N GLN A 43 0.34 0.89 3.55
CA GLN A 43 0.60 2.32 3.71
C GLN A 43 0.17 3.12 2.48
N THR A 44 0.39 2.57 1.28
CA THR A 44 -0.04 3.19 0.02
C THR A 44 -1.57 3.30 -0.05
N ASP A 45 -2.29 2.21 0.28
CA ASP A 45 -3.76 2.23 0.36
C ASP A 45 -4.27 3.23 1.39
N TYR A 46 -3.60 3.31 2.54
CA TYR A 46 -4.00 4.22 3.61
C TYR A 46 -3.79 5.68 3.18
N GLY A 47 -2.64 5.98 2.58
CA GLY A 47 -2.34 7.32 2.05
C GLY A 47 -3.34 7.76 0.98
N SER A 48 -3.73 6.87 0.07
CA SER A 48 -4.71 7.19 -0.97
C SER A 48 -6.11 7.46 -0.38
N LYS A 49 -6.54 6.69 0.63
CA LYS A 49 -7.79 6.94 1.38
C LYS A 49 -7.76 8.30 2.08
N CYS A 50 -6.67 8.62 2.78
CA CYS A 50 -6.52 9.92 3.45
C CYS A 50 -6.56 11.09 2.45
N ALA A 51 -5.89 10.94 1.31
CA ALA A 51 -5.91 11.96 0.25
C ALA A 51 -7.32 12.16 -0.31
N ALA A 52 -8.08 11.09 -0.55
CA ALA A 52 -9.46 11.16 -0.99
C ALA A 52 -10.37 11.86 0.03
N THR A 53 -10.25 11.51 1.32
CA THR A 53 -11.00 12.15 2.40
C THR A 53 -10.67 13.65 2.51
N ASN A 54 -9.39 14.00 2.47
CA ASN A 54 -8.95 15.39 2.52
C ASN A 54 -9.44 16.21 1.32
N LYS A 55 -9.43 15.60 0.12
CA LYS A 55 -10.00 16.23 -1.07
C LYS A 55 -11.50 16.46 -0.92
N ALA A 56 -12.25 15.46 -0.49
CA ALA A 56 -13.70 15.59 -0.27
C ALA A 56 -14.03 16.66 0.78
N ALA A 57 -13.24 16.76 1.85
CA ALA A 57 -13.39 17.80 2.86
C ALA A 57 -13.17 19.21 2.30
N LYS A 58 -12.12 19.40 1.47
CA LYS A 58 -11.86 20.68 0.80
C LYS A 58 -12.96 21.05 -0.19
N ASP A 59 -13.35 20.12 -1.06
CA ASP A 59 -14.41 20.34 -2.05
C ASP A 59 -15.75 20.72 -1.35
N ALA A 60 -16.03 20.13 -0.19
CA ALA A 60 -17.20 20.47 0.63
C ALA A 60 -17.09 21.82 1.35
N ASP A 61 -15.89 22.30 1.66
CA ASP A 61 -15.65 23.63 2.25
C ASP A 61 -15.78 24.73 1.18
N ASP A 62 -15.18 24.53 0.01
CA ASP A 62 -15.28 25.43 -1.14
C ASP A 62 -16.75 25.64 -1.55
N ALA A 63 -17.55 24.56 -1.58
CA ALA A 63 -18.98 24.62 -1.86
C ALA A 63 -19.76 25.46 -0.84
N ARG A 64 -19.33 25.46 0.43
CA ARG A 64 -19.94 26.26 1.51
C ARG A 64 -19.48 27.72 1.50
N GLY A 65 -18.23 27.99 1.10
CA GLY A 65 -17.67 29.33 0.97
C GLY A 65 -18.25 30.11 -0.22
N SER A 66 -18.49 29.43 -1.36
CA SER A 66 -19.05 30.04 -2.58
C SER A 66 -20.51 30.50 -2.43
N GLY A 67 -21.25 30.03 -1.42
CA GLY A 67 -22.65 30.41 -1.17
C GLY A 67 -22.82 31.61 -0.23
N ARG A 68 -21.72 32.24 0.21
CA ARG A 68 -21.73 33.35 1.19
C ARG A 68 -21.45 34.72 0.55
N SER A 69 -21.56 34.84 -0.77
CA SER A 69 -21.41 36.10 -1.54
C SER A 69 -22.75 36.64 -1.99
#